data_AF-A0A6J4IC02-F1
#
_entry.id   AF-A0A6J4IC02-F1
#
_cell.length_a   1.000
_cell.length_b   1.000
_cell.length_c   1.000
_cell.angle_alpha   90.00
_cell.angle_beta   90.00
_cell.angle_gamma   90.00
#
_symmetry.space_group_name_H-M   'P 1'
#
loop_
_entity.id
_entity.type
_entity.pdbx_description
1 polymer ?
#
loop_
_entity_poly.entity_id
_entity_poly.type
_entity_poly.pdbx_seq_one_letter_code
_entity_poly.pdbx_strand_id
1 'polypeptide(L)'
;MSSAAGRAGPPRASSARPLVVSADEDLLDDVLRVLAAAGTEAELATAGPALRRAYREAPVVLVGADALANGVLGSLPRRPGVIAVTTGELPPAGWADRKS
;
A
#
# COMPACT_ATOMS: atom_id res chain seq x y z
N MET A 1 -22.06 34.20 29.44
CA MET A 1 -22.12 33.41 28.20
C MET A 1 -20.69 33.08 27.79
N SER A 2 -20.20 31.88 28.12
CA SER A 2 -18.90 31.38 27.65
C SER A 2 -19.13 29.96 27.16
N SER A 3 -19.13 29.78 25.84
CA SER A 3 -19.24 28.47 25.22
C SER A 3 -17.84 28.04 24.81
N ALA A 4 -17.30 27.05 25.53
CA ALA A 4 -16.11 26.36 25.12
C ALA A 4 -16.46 25.55 23.86
N ALA A 5 -15.97 26.01 22.71
CA ALA A 5 -15.94 25.20 21.52
C ALA A 5 -15.16 23.92 21.85
N GLY A 6 -15.88 22.79 21.89
CA GLY A 6 -15.25 21.49 22.04
C GLY A 6 -14.17 21.37 20.99
N ARG A 7 -12.90 21.17 21.42
CA ARG A 7 -11.84 20.75 20.53
C ARG A 7 -12.34 19.49 19.84
N ALA A 8 -12.67 19.59 18.56
CA ALA A 8 -12.77 18.42 17.72
C ALA A 8 -11.47 17.66 17.91
N GLY A 9 -11.55 16.46 18.48
CA GLY A 9 -10.39 15.58 18.57
C GLY A 9 -9.80 15.39 17.17
N PRO A 10 -8.50 15.05 17.07
CA PRO A 10 -7.88 14.78 15.77
C PRO A 10 -8.80 13.83 14.98
N PRO A 11 -8.98 14.02 13.66
CA PRO A 11 -9.77 13.11 12.86
C PRO A 11 -9.29 11.71 13.19
N ARG A 12 -10.20 10.83 13.66
CA ARG A 12 -9.85 9.43 13.91
C ARG A 12 -9.26 8.96 12.60
N ALA A 13 -7.97 8.62 12.59
CA ALA A 13 -7.32 8.08 11.42
C ALA A 13 -8.24 6.97 10.91
N SER A 14 -8.66 7.09 9.64
CA SER A 14 -9.42 6.02 9.01
C SER A 14 -8.74 4.71 9.34
N SER A 15 -9.50 3.66 9.67
CA SER A 15 -9.00 2.29 9.85
C SER A 15 -8.31 1.73 8.59
N ALA A 16 -8.09 2.55 7.57
CA ALA A 16 -7.39 2.26 6.34
C ALA A 16 -5.92 1.99 6.65
N ARG A 17 -5.53 0.74 6.44
CA ARG A 17 -4.17 0.24 6.58
C ARG A 17 -3.43 0.35 5.25
N PRO A 18 -2.11 0.59 5.24
CA PRO A 18 -1.30 0.35 4.05
C PRO A 18 -1.58 -1.04 3.50
N LEU A 19 -1.77 -1.13 2.18
CA LEU A 19 -1.89 -2.41 1.50
C LEU A 19 -0.50 -2.83 1.02
N VAL A 20 -0.09 -4.06 1.29
CA VAL A 20 1.09 -4.68 0.67
C VAL A 20 0.63 -5.78 -0.30
N VAL A 21 1.13 -5.70 -1.54
CA VAL A 21 0.86 -6.63 -2.62
C VAL A 21 2.16 -7.28 -3.02
N SER A 22 2.40 -8.48 -2.51
CA SER A 22 3.58 -9.30 -2.78
C SER A 22 3.29 -10.74 -2.39
N ALA A 23 3.85 -11.69 -3.12
CA ALA A 23 3.97 -13.10 -2.75
C ALA A 23 5.40 -13.47 -2.31
N ASP A 24 6.35 -12.55 -2.40
CA ASP A 24 7.72 -12.70 -1.89
C ASP A 24 7.72 -12.55 -0.36
N GLU A 25 7.93 -13.66 0.34
CA GLU A 25 7.89 -13.73 1.81
C GLU A 25 9.03 -12.96 2.48
N ASP A 26 10.22 -12.93 1.89
CA ASP A 26 11.38 -12.22 2.44
C ASP A 26 11.13 -10.70 2.37
N LEU A 27 10.63 -10.23 1.22
CA LEU A 27 10.22 -8.83 1.07
C LEU A 27 9.07 -8.47 2.02
N LEU A 28 8.10 -9.36 2.20
CA LEU A 28 6.99 -9.15 3.13
C LEU A 28 7.49 -8.99 4.56
N ASP A 29 8.38 -9.85 5.03
CA ASP A 29 8.92 -9.76 6.39
C ASP A 29 9.65 -8.43 6.62
N ASP A 30 10.47 -8.00 5.66
CA ASP A 30 11.18 -6.72 5.74
C ASP A 30 10.22 -5.51 5.74
N VAL A 31 9.22 -5.50 4.86
CA VAL A 31 8.22 -4.42 4.80
C VAL A 31 7.38 -4.38 6.07
N LEU A 32 6.93 -5.54 6.56
CA LEU A 32 6.15 -5.62 7.80
C LEU A 32 6.97 -5.17 9.00
N ARG A 33 8.27 -5.50 9.05
CA ARG A 33 9.19 -5.02 10.09
C ARG A 33 9.30 -3.49 10.07
N VAL A 34 9.42 -2.87 8.90
CA VAL A 34 9.47 -1.41 8.75
C VAL A 34 8.15 -0.75 9.19
N LEU A 35 7.01 -1.30 8.77
CA LEU A 35 5.70 -0.78 9.16
C LEU A 35 5.45 -0.91 10.68
N ALA A 36 5.85 -2.04 11.27
CA ALA A 36 5.78 -2.26 12.71
C ALA A 36 6.65 -1.25 13.48
N ALA A 37 7.86 -0.95 13.00
CA ALA A 37 8.72 0.08 13.59
C ALA A 37 8.08 1.48 13.52
N ALA A 38 7.21 1.73 12.53
CA ALA A 38 6.40 2.94 12.41
C ALA A 38 5.05 2.87 13.17
N GLY A 39 4.79 1.80 13.94
CA GLY A 39 3.53 1.60 14.66
C GLY A 39 2.32 1.41 13.74
N THR A 40 2.54 0.90 12.52
CA THR A 40 1.51 0.74 11.49
C THR A 40 1.28 -0.73 11.17
N GLU A 41 0.01 -1.15 11.15
CA GLU A 41 -0.38 -2.49 10.68
C GLU A 41 -0.76 -2.45 9.20
N ALA A 42 -0.36 -3.47 8.45
CA ALA A 42 -0.68 -3.62 7.04
C ALA A 42 -1.93 -4.49 6.79
N GLU A 43 -2.53 -4.34 5.62
CA GLU A 43 -3.37 -5.35 4.98
C GLU A 43 -2.55 -6.03 3.88
N LEU A 44 -2.64 -7.36 3.77
CA LEU A 44 -1.96 -8.13 2.72
C LEU A 44 -2.99 -8.65 1.72
N ALA A 45 -2.72 -8.46 0.42
CA ALA A 45 -3.52 -9.10 -0.63
C ALA A 45 -2.66 -9.39 -1.85
N THR A 46 -2.80 -10.59 -2.42
CA THR A 46 -2.04 -11.02 -3.60
C THR A 46 -2.87 -10.95 -4.89
N ALA A 47 -4.19 -11.11 -4.84
CA ALA A 47 -5.07 -11.05 -6.01
C ALA A 47 -6.57 -10.91 -5.65
N GLY A 48 -7.41 -10.76 -6.69
CA GLY A 48 -8.86 -10.99 -6.60
C GLY A 48 -9.69 -9.84 -6.01
N PRO A 49 -10.92 -10.13 -5.55
CA PRO A 49 -11.84 -9.13 -5.02
C PRO A 49 -11.33 -8.42 -3.76
N ALA A 50 -10.63 -9.15 -2.89
CA ALA A 50 -10.00 -8.59 -1.69
C ALA A 50 -8.97 -7.52 -2.05
N LEU A 51 -8.07 -7.83 -3.00
CA LEU A 51 -7.12 -6.86 -3.54
C LEU A 51 -7.82 -5.62 -4.10
N ARG A 52 -8.87 -5.78 -4.93
CA ARG A 52 -9.59 -4.63 -5.50
C ARG A 52 -10.22 -3.73 -4.44
N ARG A 53 -10.73 -4.30 -3.36
CA ARG A 53 -11.30 -3.55 -2.24
C ARG A 53 -10.21 -2.82 -1.47
N ALA A 54 -9.22 -3.55 -0.97
CA ALA A 54 -8.10 -3.00 -0.21
C ALA A 54 -7.37 -1.90 -0.99
N TYR A 55 -7.16 -2.12 -2.29
CA TYR A 55 -6.49 -1.16 -3.16
C TYR A 55 -7.23 0.18 -3.29
N ARG A 56 -8.56 0.21 -3.15
CA ARG A 56 -9.33 1.47 -3.16
C ARG A 56 -9.33 2.14 -1.79
N GLU A 57 -9.35 1.38 -0.72
CA GLU A 57 -9.47 1.90 0.65
C GLU A 57 -8.12 2.32 1.25
N ALA A 58 -7.02 1.68 0.85
CA ALA A 58 -5.70 1.90 1.44
C ALA A 58 -5.21 3.35 1.26
N PRO A 59 -4.52 3.93 2.26
CA PRO A 59 -3.92 5.27 2.14
C PRO A 59 -2.67 5.24 1.25
N VAL A 60 -1.94 4.11 1.25
CA VAL A 60 -0.78 3.83 0.42
C VAL A 60 -0.79 2.35 0.03
N VAL A 61 -0.28 2.03 -1.16
CA VAL A 61 -0.15 0.67 -1.68
C VAL A 61 1.31 0.41 -1.96
N LEU A 62 1.89 -0.58 -1.28
CA LEU A 62 3.25 -1.08 -1.48
C LEU A 62 3.19 -2.32 -2.37
N VAL A 63 3.95 -2.34 -3.46
CA VAL A 63 3.88 -3.40 -4.47
C VAL A 63 5.27 -4.00 -4.68
N GLY A 64 5.39 -5.30 -4.46
CA GLY A 64 6.60 -6.06 -4.73
C GLY A 64 6.90 -6.18 -6.22
N ALA A 65 8.17 -6.42 -6.55
CA ALA A 65 8.60 -6.63 -7.93
C ALA A 65 7.92 -7.84 -8.59
N ASP A 66 7.60 -8.87 -7.81
CA ASP A 66 6.83 -10.06 -8.23
C ASP A 66 5.41 -9.70 -8.68
N ALA A 67 4.74 -8.81 -7.94
CA ALA A 67 3.40 -8.32 -8.25
C ALA A 67 3.38 -7.35 -9.44
N LEU A 68 4.49 -6.64 -9.68
CA LEU A 68 4.66 -5.87 -10.92
C LEU A 68 4.84 -6.81 -12.12
N ALA A 69 5.70 -7.82 -11.98
CA ALA A 69 6.01 -8.77 -13.04
C ALA A 69 4.81 -9.65 -13.44
N ASN A 70 3.98 -10.05 -12.46
CA ASN A 70 2.79 -10.87 -12.72
C ASN A 70 1.59 -10.06 -13.26
N GLY A 71 1.71 -8.73 -13.34
CA GLY A 71 0.70 -7.86 -13.94
C GLY A 71 -0.59 -7.71 -13.13
N VAL A 72 -0.63 -8.10 -11.84
CA VAL A 72 -1.87 -8.07 -11.03
C VAL A 72 -2.49 -6.66 -10.94
N LEU A 73 -1.64 -5.63 -10.98
CA LEU A 73 -2.08 -4.24 -10.98
C LEU A 73 -2.78 -3.79 -12.28
N GLY A 74 -2.61 -4.52 -13.39
CA GLY A 74 -3.14 -4.12 -14.70
C GLY A 74 -4.66 -3.99 -14.76
N SER A 75 -5.36 -4.68 -13.86
CA SER A 75 -6.83 -4.62 -13.72
C SER A 75 -7.34 -3.59 -12.70
N LEU A 76 -6.44 -2.90 -12.00
CA LEU A 76 -6.78 -1.96 -10.94
C LEU A 76 -6.82 -0.52 -11.47
N PRO A 77 -7.73 0.34 -10.95
CA PRO A 77 -7.77 1.74 -11.36
C PRO A 77 -6.47 2.47 -11.00
N ARG A 78 -6.08 3.48 -11.78
CA ARG A 78 -4.94 4.32 -11.40
C ARG A 78 -5.29 5.18 -10.19
N ARG A 79 -4.33 5.32 -9.28
CA ARG A 79 -4.40 6.21 -8.13
C ARG A 79 -3.01 6.67 -7.72
N PRO A 80 -2.88 7.83 -7.06
CA PRO A 80 -1.63 8.19 -6.38
C PRO A 80 -1.38 7.26 -5.18
N GLY A 81 -0.15 7.28 -4.68
CA GLY A 81 0.24 6.52 -3.49
C GLY A 81 0.47 5.03 -3.75
N VAL A 82 0.82 4.65 -4.98
CA VAL A 82 1.31 3.30 -5.31
C VAL A 82 2.83 3.35 -5.39
N ILE A 83 3.52 2.55 -4.58
CA ILE A 83 4.97 2.56 -4.41
C ILE A 83 5.49 1.16 -4.72
N ALA A 84 6.44 1.06 -5.65
CA ALA A 84 7.18 -0.17 -5.89
C ALA A 84 8.21 -0.38 -4.78
N VAL A 85 8.29 -1.59 -4.22
CA VAL A 85 9.24 -1.95 -3.16
C VAL A 85 10.02 -3.18 -3.59
N THR A 86 11.31 -3.17 -3.31
CA THR A 86 12.24 -4.26 -3.64
C THR A 86 13.39 -4.24 -2.63
N THR A 87 14.04 -5.38 -2.44
CA THR A 87 15.24 -5.54 -1.62
C THR A 87 16.52 -5.09 -2.34
N GLY A 88 16.46 -4.85 -3.65
CA GLY A 88 17.59 -4.44 -4.48
C GLY A 88 17.26 -3.27 -5.41
N GLU A 89 18.12 -3.00 -6.37
CA GLU A 89 17.86 -1.96 -7.37
C GLU A 89 16.82 -2.47 -8.41
N LEU A 90 15.73 -1.73 -8.59
CA LEU A 90 14.72 -2.06 -9.59
C LEU A 90 15.12 -1.40 -10.94
N PRO A 91 15.45 -2.18 -11.98
CA PRO A 91 15.80 -1.61 -13.27
C PRO A 91 14.60 -0.84 -13.87
N PRO A 92 14.83 0.19 -14.71
CA PRO A 92 13.76 1.03 -15.26
C PRO A 92 12.65 0.26 -15.97
N ALA A 93 13.00 -0.84 -16.67
CA ALA A 93 12.02 -1.71 -17.33
C ALA A 93 10.98 -2.32 -16.37
N GLY A 94 11.32 -2.42 -15.07
CA GLY A 94 10.42 -2.92 -14.03
C GLY A 94 9.31 -1.96 -13.61
N TRP A 95 9.40 -0.66 -13.93
CA TRP A 95 8.40 0.32 -13.49
C TRP A 95 8.07 1.45 -14.48
N ALA A 96 8.99 1.81 -15.37
CA ALA A 96 8.86 2.96 -16.27
C ALA A 96 8.22 2.63 -17.63
N ASP A 97 8.28 1.37 -18.09
CA ASP A 97 7.84 0.99 -19.44
C ASP A 97 6.31 0.88 -19.60
N ARG A 98 5.55 1.09 -18.51
CA ARG A 98 4.08 1.05 -18.58
C ARG A 98 3.55 2.39 -19.09
N LYS A 99 3.61 2.57 -20.42
CA LYS A 99 2.90 3.65 -21.12
C LYS A 99 1.46 3.69 -20.61
N SER A 100 1.13 4.85 -20.06
CA SER A 100 -0.15 5.11 -19.42
C SER A 100 -1.28 5.22 -20.43
#